data_AF-A0A3T0N3Z2-F1
#
_entry.id   AF-A0A3T0N3Z2-F1
#
_cell.length_a   1.000
_cell.length_b   1.000
_cell.length_c   1.000
_cell.angle_alpha   90.00
_cell.angle_beta   90.00
_cell.angle_gamma   90.00
#
_symmetry.space_group_name_H-M   'P 1'
#
loop_
_entity.id
_entity.type
_entity.pdbx_description
1 polymer ?
#
loop_
_entity_poly.entity_id
_entity_poly.type
_entity_poly.pdbx_seq_one_letter_code
_entity_poly.pdbx_strand_id
1 'polypeptide(L)'
;MPDTHAPLNLLTCDEMIDLGMTVPEILEELEDSLGPDAVWKLTGLFGGTETNIPHQHSLARSILTEQLGDQISYWLFMTYGPGRIQIPLGPHSSRALKMAAFRAALLTRQPHRKISRSLGCHVRTVERAKRELVTAGFL
;
A
#
# COMPACT_ATOMS: atom_id res chain seq x y z
N MET A 1 -18.34 0.95 19.58
CA MET A 1 -17.06 1.68 19.52
C MET A 1 -16.42 1.25 18.21
N PRO A 2 -16.06 2.18 17.32
CA PRO A 2 -16.10 1.97 15.88
C PRO A 2 -15.12 0.87 15.48
N ASP A 3 -15.63 -0.09 14.72
CA ASP A 3 -14.82 -1.05 13.99
C ASP A 3 -13.90 -0.26 13.07
N THR A 4 -12.65 -0.12 13.48
CA THR A 4 -11.56 0.35 12.62
C THR A 4 -11.40 -0.73 11.56
N HIS A 5 -12.19 -0.62 10.49
CA HIS A 5 -11.94 -1.30 9.25
C HIS A 5 -10.54 -0.87 8.80
N ALA A 6 -9.52 -1.66 9.14
CA ALA A 6 -8.33 -1.73 8.31
C ALA A 6 -8.83 -1.80 6.86
N PRO A 7 -8.28 -1.03 5.90
CA PRO A 7 -8.65 -1.20 4.52
C PRO A 7 -8.26 -2.62 4.12
N LEU A 8 -9.21 -3.56 4.25
CA LEU A 8 -9.06 -5.01 4.06
C LEU A 8 -8.65 -5.41 2.63
N ASN A 9 -8.33 -4.41 1.81
CA ASN A 9 -8.14 -4.48 0.37
C ASN A 9 -6.81 -3.84 -0.08
N LEU A 10 -5.85 -3.60 0.80
CA LEU A 10 -4.48 -3.26 0.38
C LEU A 10 -3.54 -4.43 0.67
N LEU A 11 -2.46 -4.50 -0.11
CA LEU A 11 -1.40 -5.48 0.09
C LEU A 11 -0.36 -4.92 1.06
N THR A 12 0.26 -5.80 1.84
CA THR A 12 1.53 -5.50 2.53
C THR A 12 2.70 -5.52 1.54
N CYS A 13 3.88 -5.02 1.94
CA CYS A 13 5.08 -5.11 1.12
C CYS A 13 5.47 -6.57 0.86
N ASP A 14 5.42 -7.43 1.88
CA ASP A 14 5.66 -8.88 1.73
C ASP A 14 4.71 -9.51 0.70
N GLU A 15 3.42 -9.21 0.78
CA GLU A 15 2.41 -9.72 -0.16
C GLU A 15 2.67 -9.22 -1.59
N MET A 16 3.17 -7.99 -1.74
CA MET A 16 3.58 -7.46 -3.03
C MET A 16 4.81 -8.20 -3.58
N ILE A 17 5.80 -8.50 -2.75
CA ILE A 17 7.00 -9.25 -3.12
C ILE A 17 6.62 -10.67 -3.55
N ASP A 18 5.77 -11.37 -2.80
CA ASP A 18 5.28 -12.71 -3.12
C ASP A 18 4.49 -12.75 -4.44
N LEU A 19 3.81 -11.65 -4.80
CA LEU A 19 3.13 -11.48 -6.09
C LEU A 19 4.07 -11.03 -7.23
N GLY A 20 5.38 -11.01 -6.98
CA GLY A 20 6.42 -10.63 -7.93
C GLY A 20 6.38 -9.15 -8.30
N MET A 21 5.96 -8.28 -7.39
CA MET A 21 6.02 -6.83 -7.55
C MET A 21 7.31 -6.30 -6.91
N THR A 22 7.90 -5.28 -7.53
CA THR A 22 9.05 -4.58 -6.94
C THR A 22 8.57 -3.63 -5.87
N VAL A 23 9.04 -3.84 -4.64
CA VAL A 23 8.85 -2.92 -3.52
C VAL A 23 10.14 -2.12 -3.35
N PRO A 24 10.06 -0.78 -3.24
CA PRO A 24 11.23 0.02 -2.91
C PRO A 24 11.61 -0.10 -1.43
N GLU A 25 12.91 -0.13 -1.15
CA GLU A 25 13.51 -0.31 0.18
C GLU A 25 12.89 0.60 1.25
N ILE A 26 12.63 1.88 0.92
CA ILE A 26 11.95 2.83 1.83
C ILE A 26 10.61 2.32 2.38
N LEU A 27 9.83 1.57 1.60
CA LEU A 27 8.56 1.04 2.04
C LEU A 27 8.72 -0.21 2.90
N GLU A 28 9.70 -1.06 2.59
CA GLU A 28 10.04 -2.24 3.38
C GLU A 28 10.55 -1.80 4.76
N GLU A 29 11.52 -0.87 4.83
CA GLU A 29 12.04 -0.36 6.09
C GLU A 29 10.96 0.33 6.94
N LEU A 30 10.03 1.04 6.29
CA LEU A 30 8.90 1.68 6.95
C LEU A 30 7.94 0.64 7.52
N GLU A 31 7.66 -0.42 6.77
CA GLU A 31 6.81 -1.52 7.22
C GLU A 31 7.44 -2.26 8.41
N ASP A 32 8.74 -2.55 8.34
CA ASP A 32 9.47 -3.20 9.42
C ASP A 32 9.51 -2.34 10.69
N SER A 33 9.56 -1.01 10.53
CA SER A 33 9.67 -0.07 11.64
C SER A 33 8.32 0.27 12.29
N LEU A 34 7.28 0.52 11.48
CA LEU A 34 6.00 1.09 11.92
C LEU A 34 4.77 0.27 11.51
N GLY A 35 4.95 -0.78 10.71
CA GLY A 35 3.89 -1.66 10.23
C GLY A 35 3.24 -1.22 8.91
N PRO A 36 2.39 -2.10 8.34
CA PRO A 36 1.80 -1.90 7.02
C PRO A 36 0.84 -0.71 6.94
N ASP A 37 0.16 -0.39 8.04
CA ASP A 37 -0.74 0.78 8.11
C ASP A 37 0.00 2.10 7.86
N ALA A 38 1.26 2.19 8.31
CA ALA A 38 2.11 3.35 8.07
C ALA A 38 2.46 3.49 6.59
N VAL A 39 2.78 2.39 5.92
CA VAL A 39 3.02 2.34 4.48
C VAL A 39 1.77 2.75 3.71
N TRP A 40 0.60 2.21 4.07
CA TRP A 40 -0.66 2.56 3.41
C TRP A 40 -0.99 4.05 3.56
N LYS A 41 -0.78 4.61 4.76
CA LYS A 41 -1.01 6.03 5.01
C LYS A 41 -0.05 6.91 4.22
N LEU A 42 1.25 6.58 4.21
CA LEU A 42 2.26 7.35 3.50
C LEU A 42 2.01 7.32 1.98
N THR A 43 1.86 6.13 1.42
CA THR A 43 1.67 5.93 -0.02
C THR A 43 0.30 6.39 -0.50
N GLY A 44 -0.73 6.37 0.35
CA GLY A 44 -2.05 6.87 0.01
C GLY A 44 -2.11 8.40 -0.10
N LEU A 45 -1.32 9.12 0.71
CA LEU A 45 -1.29 10.58 0.73
C LEU A 45 -0.25 11.17 -0.21
N PHE A 46 0.94 10.55 -0.29
CA PHE A 46 2.10 11.09 -1.01
C PHE A 46 2.65 10.14 -2.08
N GLY A 47 2.01 9.00 -2.34
CA GLY A 47 2.49 8.03 -3.32
C GLY A 47 2.63 8.65 -4.72
N GLY A 48 3.81 8.52 -5.30
CA GLY A 48 4.14 9.08 -6.61
C GLY A 48 4.45 10.58 -6.62
N THR A 49 4.46 11.25 -5.46
CA THR A 49 4.77 12.69 -5.37
C THR A 49 6.16 12.93 -4.77
N GLU A 50 6.77 14.05 -5.16
CA GLU A 50 7.93 14.59 -4.47
C GLU A 50 7.47 15.35 -3.23
N THR A 51 8.01 14.98 -2.08
CA THR A 51 7.64 15.51 -0.77
C THR A 51 8.86 16.11 -0.10
N ASN A 52 8.69 17.28 0.54
CA ASN A 52 9.78 17.97 1.23
C ASN A 52 9.76 17.69 2.74
N ILE A 53 10.76 16.98 3.24
CA ILE A 53 10.97 16.73 4.66
C ILE A 53 11.51 18.01 5.33
N PRO A 54 10.76 18.62 6.26
CA PRO A 54 11.17 19.85 6.92
C PRO A 54 12.32 19.61 7.89
N HIS A 55 13.04 20.67 8.22
CA HIS A 55 14.04 20.64 9.29
C HIS A 55 13.40 20.35 10.66
N GLN A 56 14.19 19.76 11.57
CA GLN A 56 13.75 19.32 12.90
C GLN A 56 12.90 20.34 13.67
N HIS A 57 13.27 21.63 13.60
CA HIS A 57 12.57 22.71 14.30
C HIS A 57 11.16 23.00 13.76
N SER A 58 10.91 22.71 12.49
CA SER A 58 9.59 22.91 11.86
C SER A 58 8.80 21.61 11.67
N LEU A 59 9.41 20.44 11.90
CA LEU A 59 8.78 19.13 11.75
C LEU A 59 7.47 19.04 12.54
N ALA A 60 7.49 19.35 13.84
CA ALA A 60 6.31 19.26 14.71
C ALA A 60 5.14 20.19 14.32
N ARG A 61 5.39 21.19 13.46
CA ARG A 61 4.37 22.15 12.96
C ARG A 61 4.12 22.01 11.46
N SER A 62 4.68 21.00 10.83
CA SER A 62 4.60 20.83 9.38
C SER A 62 3.32 20.15 8.96
N ILE A 63 2.86 20.47 7.74
CA ILE A 63 1.70 19.83 7.11
C ILE A 63 1.93 18.31 6.99
N LEU A 64 3.19 17.87 6.82
CA LEU A 64 3.52 16.45 6.81
C LEU A 64 3.15 15.76 8.11
N THR A 65 3.54 16.35 9.23
CA THR A 65 3.23 15.80 10.56
C THR A 65 1.74 15.84 10.86
N GLU A 66 1.04 16.89 10.42
CA GLU A 66 -0.42 16.97 10.55
C GLU A 66 -1.14 15.85 9.78
N GLN A 67 -0.66 15.52 8.57
CA GLN A 67 -1.30 14.53 7.70
C GLN A 67 -0.86 13.09 8.01
N LEU A 68 0.44 12.84 8.15
CA LEU A 68 1.02 11.52 8.38
C LEU A 68 1.01 11.11 9.86
N GLY A 69 1.05 12.09 10.76
CA GLY A 69 1.26 11.87 12.19
C GLY A 69 2.73 11.93 12.58
N ASP A 70 2.96 12.07 13.88
CA ASP A 70 4.28 12.28 14.46
C ASP A 70 5.24 11.12 14.19
N GLN A 71 4.77 9.88 14.29
CA GLN A 71 5.63 8.69 14.16
C GLN A 71 6.22 8.53 12.75
N ILE A 72 5.37 8.63 11.72
CA ILE A 72 5.80 8.48 10.32
C ILE A 72 6.72 9.64 9.92
N SER A 73 6.35 10.87 10.32
CA SER A 73 7.11 12.07 9.99
C SER A 73 8.48 12.10 10.68
N TYR A 74 8.53 11.65 11.93
CA TYR A 74 9.77 11.48 12.66
C TYR A 74 10.65 10.39 12.06
N TRP A 75 10.06 9.24 11.69
CA TRP A 75 10.79 8.16 11.03
C TRP A 75 11.40 8.62 9.70
N LEU A 76 10.64 9.34 8.86
CA LEU A 76 11.13 9.91 7.61
C LEU A 76 12.32 10.86 7.84
N PHE A 77 12.19 11.75 8.85
CA PHE A 77 13.26 12.67 9.21
C PHE A 77 14.52 11.96 9.71
N MET A 78 14.38 10.93 10.55
CA MET A 78 15.52 10.19 11.09
C MET A 78 16.23 9.35 10.02
N THR A 79 15.48 8.80 9.06
CA THR A 79 16.02 7.89 8.05
C THR A 79 16.65 8.64 6.87
N TYR A 80 15.97 9.67 6.36
CA TYR A 80 16.39 10.36 5.13
C TYR A 80 16.92 11.79 5.36
N GLY A 81 16.75 12.33 6.56
CA GLY A 81 17.12 13.71 6.87
C GLY A 81 16.22 14.75 6.21
N PRO A 82 16.51 16.04 6.41
CA PRO A 82 15.77 17.12 5.76
C PRO A 82 16.09 17.21 4.28
N GLY A 83 15.07 17.42 3.44
CA GLY A 83 15.25 17.52 1.99
C GLY A 83 14.07 16.99 1.20
N ARG A 84 14.22 16.94 -0.12
CA ARG A 84 13.19 16.40 -1.01
C ARG A 84 13.38 14.91 -1.20
N ILE A 85 12.29 14.17 -1.07
CA ILE A 85 12.25 12.74 -1.31
C ILE A 85 11.09 12.40 -2.23
N GLN A 86 11.31 11.45 -3.14
CA GLN A 86 10.23 10.90 -3.94
C GLN A 86 9.61 9.72 -3.21
N ILE A 87 8.33 9.83 -2.85
CA ILE A 87 7.61 8.74 -2.20
C ILE A 87 7.09 7.79 -3.28
N PRO A 88 7.43 6.50 -3.25
CA PRO A 88 6.92 5.53 -4.23
C PRO A 88 5.43 5.22 -4.01
N LEU A 89 4.76 4.73 -5.05
CA LEU A 89 3.32 4.39 -5.00
C LEU A 89 3.01 3.15 -4.15
N GLY A 90 3.90 2.16 -4.12
CA GLY A 90 3.75 0.97 -3.27
C GLY A 90 2.40 0.25 -3.41
N PRO A 91 1.70 -0.01 -2.28
CA PRO A 91 0.37 -0.64 -2.25
C PRO A 91 -0.72 0.10 -3.03
N HIS A 92 -0.52 1.39 -3.32
CA HIS A 92 -1.41 2.22 -4.15
C HIS A 92 -1.07 2.15 -5.65
N SER A 93 -0.09 1.34 -6.05
CA SER A 93 0.15 1.06 -7.46
C SER A 93 -1.04 0.35 -8.11
N SER A 94 -1.27 0.61 -9.41
CA SER A 94 -2.42 0.03 -10.13
C SER A 94 -2.45 -1.51 -10.12
N ARG A 95 -1.28 -2.16 -10.06
CA ARG A 95 -1.16 -3.62 -9.97
C ARG A 95 -1.55 -4.11 -8.58
N ALA A 96 -1.02 -3.49 -7.52
CA ALA A 96 -1.31 -3.87 -6.14
C ALA A 96 -2.82 -3.72 -5.83
N LEU A 97 -3.41 -2.57 -6.19
CA LEU A 97 -4.84 -2.32 -6.00
C LEU A 97 -5.71 -3.36 -6.73
N LYS A 98 -5.35 -3.73 -7.96
CA LYS A 98 -6.07 -4.77 -8.72
C LYS A 98 -5.95 -6.14 -8.05
N MET A 99 -4.74 -6.54 -7.64
CA MET A 99 -4.54 -7.85 -7.01
C MET A 99 -5.27 -7.95 -5.67
N ALA A 100 -5.25 -6.90 -4.86
CA ALA A 100 -5.98 -6.87 -3.62
C ALA A 100 -7.51 -6.92 -3.83
N ALA A 101 -8.02 -6.21 -4.84
CA ALA A 101 -9.44 -6.28 -5.24
C ALA A 101 -9.83 -7.68 -5.74
N PHE A 102 -8.96 -8.34 -6.52
CA PHE A 102 -9.19 -9.73 -6.95
C PHE A 102 -9.16 -10.69 -5.77
N ARG A 103 -8.21 -10.54 -4.83
CA ARG A 103 -8.13 -11.33 -3.60
C ARG A 103 -9.42 -11.23 -2.80
N ALA A 104 -9.85 -10.00 -2.48
CA ALA A 104 -11.07 -9.76 -1.75
C ALA A 104 -12.30 -10.38 -2.44
N ALA A 105 -12.42 -10.20 -3.76
CA ALA A 105 -13.53 -10.76 -4.53
C ALA A 105 -13.51 -12.29 -4.58
N LEU A 106 -12.34 -12.92 -4.73
CA LEU A 106 -12.20 -14.38 -4.81
C LEU A 106 -12.47 -15.06 -3.46
N LEU A 107 -12.11 -14.41 -2.35
CA LEU A 107 -12.43 -14.88 -1.00
C LEU A 107 -13.94 -14.95 -0.74
N THR A 108 -14.77 -14.13 -1.43
CA THR A 108 -16.24 -14.23 -1.34
C THR A 108 -16.83 -15.48 -2.01
N ARG A 109 -16.00 -16.32 -2.66
CA ARG A 109 -16.37 -17.54 -3.38
C ARG A 109 -17.46 -17.34 -4.46
N GLN A 110 -17.58 -16.12 -4.98
CA GLN A 110 -18.50 -15.82 -6.08
C GLN A 110 -17.99 -16.41 -7.41
N PRO A 111 -18.90 -16.73 -8.36
CA PRO A 111 -18.49 -17.21 -9.67
C PRO A 111 -17.66 -16.16 -10.41
N HIS A 112 -16.63 -16.59 -11.14
CA HIS A 112 -15.70 -15.68 -11.82
C HIS A 112 -16.40 -14.69 -12.78
N ARG A 113 -17.52 -15.10 -13.42
CA ARG A 113 -18.33 -14.21 -14.27
C ARG A 113 -18.95 -13.04 -13.51
N LYS A 114 -19.29 -13.22 -12.23
CA LYS A 114 -19.84 -12.15 -11.38
C LYS A 114 -18.71 -11.21 -10.93
N ILE A 115 -17.58 -11.76 -10.54
CA ILE A 115 -16.36 -11.00 -10.20
C ILE A 115 -15.91 -10.15 -11.39
N SER A 116 -15.85 -10.74 -12.59
CA SER A 116 -15.40 -10.03 -13.80
C SER A 116 -16.30 -8.85 -14.16
N ARG A 117 -17.63 -9.02 -14.02
CA ARG A 117 -18.60 -7.92 -14.20
C ARG A 117 -18.45 -6.83 -13.13
N SER A 118 -18.25 -7.22 -11.88
CA SER A 118 -18.09 -6.26 -10.77
C SER A 118 -16.81 -5.43 -10.88
N LEU A 119 -15.71 -6.04 -11.34
CA LEU A 119 -14.41 -5.38 -11.48
C LEU A 119 -14.17 -4.81 -12.89
N GLY A 120 -15.16 -4.89 -13.77
CA GLY A 120 -15.07 -4.33 -15.13
C GLY A 120 -13.97 -4.96 -16.00
N CYS A 121 -13.73 -6.27 -15.87
CA CYS A 121 -12.66 -6.96 -16.59
C CYS A 121 -13.15 -8.26 -17.28
N HIS A 122 -12.29 -8.85 -18.11
CA HIS A 122 -12.57 -10.12 -18.77
C HIS A 122 -12.41 -11.30 -17.80
N VAL A 123 -13.19 -12.38 -17.96
CA VAL A 123 -13.12 -13.58 -17.08
C VAL A 123 -11.71 -14.19 -17.06
N ARG A 124 -11.02 -14.22 -18.20
CA ARG A 124 -9.61 -14.67 -18.30
C ARG A 124 -8.67 -13.88 -17.38
N THR A 125 -8.94 -12.59 -17.13
CA THR A 125 -8.15 -11.77 -16.21
C THR A 125 -8.35 -12.24 -14.77
N VAL A 126 -9.59 -12.56 -14.39
CA VAL A 126 -9.91 -13.12 -13.06
C VAL A 126 -9.24 -14.49 -12.88
N GLU A 127 -9.27 -15.36 -13.90
CA GLU A 127 -8.63 -16.67 -13.85
C GLU A 127 -7.10 -16.59 -13.76
N ARG A 128 -6.50 -15.58 -14.39
CA ARG A 128 -5.07 -15.30 -14.27
C ARG A 128 -4.73 -14.81 -12.87
N ALA A 129 -5.46 -13.81 -12.36
CA ALA A 129 -5.27 -13.29 -11.01
C ALA A 129 -5.45 -14.37 -9.95
N LYS A 130 -6.46 -15.25 -10.10
CA LYS A 130 -6.64 -16.41 -9.22
C LYS A 130 -5.43 -17.33 -9.22
N ARG A 131 -4.84 -17.64 -10.39
CA ARG A 131 -3.65 -18.47 -10.48
C ARG A 131 -2.47 -17.83 -9.76
N GLU A 132 -2.23 -16.55 -10.02
CA GLU A 132 -1.15 -15.79 -9.35
C GLU A 132 -1.33 -15.78 -7.82
N LEU A 133 -2.54 -15.52 -7.34
CA LEU A 133 -2.86 -15.52 -5.90
C LEU A 133 -2.75 -16.91 -5.25
N VAL A 134 -3.16 -17.98 -5.94
CA VAL A 134 -3.00 -19.36 -5.44
C VAL A 134 -1.53 -19.76 -5.40
N THR A 135 -0.75 -19.41 -6.43
CA THR A 135 0.70 -19.68 -6.45
C THR A 135 1.43 -18.98 -5.31
N ALA A 136 1.01 -17.76 -4.97
CA ALA A 136 1.54 -17.01 -3.86
C ALA A 136 0.91 -17.37 -2.48
N GLY A 137 -0.02 -18.32 -2.43
CA GLY A 137 -0.59 -18.82 -1.16
C GLY A 137 -1.67 -17.93 -0.51
N PHE A 138 -2.25 -16.97 -1.25
CA PHE A 138 -3.24 -16.01 -0.73
C PHE A 138 -4.71 -16.46 -0.87
N LEU A 139 -4.97 -17.62 -1.47
CA LEU A 139 -6.31 -18.21 -1.70
C LEU A 139 -6.30 -19.72 -1.43
#